data_AF-A0AAD3X1U6-F1
#
_entry.id   AF-A0AAD3X1U6-F1
#
_cell.length_a   1.000
_cell.length_b   1.000
_cell.length_c   1.000
_cell.angle_alpha   90.00
_cell.angle_beta   90.00
_cell.angle_gamma   90.00
#
_symmetry.space_group_name_H-M   'P 1'
#
loop_
_entity.id
_entity.type
_entity.pdbx_description
1 polymer ?
#
loop_
_entity_poly.entity_id
_entity_poly.type
_entity_poly.pdbx_seq_one_letter_code
_entity_poly.pdbx_strand_id
1 'polypeptide(L)'
;MSRYMMNKFIRAVEMSTANVNAYVADTEGFVDGWLAGGAGPDAVADDRVLTPEERTAFVERDYGTLYGLGAHPYLLWHFTEAVYEHEYTEGSGWRELVERYRAAIIPHGEVDDIP
;
A
#
# COMPACT_ATOMS: atom_id res chain seq x y z
N MET A 1 -5.22 -11.76 -12.12
CA MET A 1 -6.07 -10.65 -11.64
C MET A 1 -5.59 -10.09 -10.29
N SER A 2 -4.98 -10.88 -9.39
CA SER A 2 -4.60 -10.39 -8.07
C SER A 2 -3.60 -9.21 -8.09
N ARG A 3 -2.56 -9.25 -8.94
CA ARG A 3 -1.69 -8.07 -9.20
C ARG A 3 -2.45 -6.80 -9.61
N TYR A 4 -3.52 -6.93 -10.40
CA TYR A 4 -4.35 -5.77 -10.76
C TYR A 4 -5.14 -5.27 -9.55
N MET A 5 -5.76 -6.17 -8.77
CA MET A 5 -6.50 -5.81 -7.56
C MET A 5 -5.61 -5.18 -6.48
N MET A 6 -4.42 -5.73 -6.25
CA MET A 6 -3.44 -5.18 -5.30
C MET A 6 -3.06 -3.74 -5.67
N ASN A 7 -2.68 -3.50 -6.94
CA ASN A 7 -2.35 -2.15 -7.40
C ASN A 7 -3.56 -1.20 -7.40
N LYS A 8 -4.77 -1.73 -7.61
CA LYS A 8 -6.02 -0.96 -7.51
C LYS A 8 -6.33 -0.57 -6.07
N PHE A 9 -6.07 -1.46 -5.11
CA PHE A 9 -6.21 -1.17 -3.68
C PHE A 9 -5.21 -0.11 -3.22
N ILE A 10 -3.94 -0.24 -3.60
CA ILE A 10 -2.88 0.76 -3.36
C ILE A 10 -3.36 2.14 -3.82
N ARG A 11 -3.85 2.23 -5.07
CA ARG A 11 -4.41 3.47 -5.61
C ARG A 11 -5.62 3.96 -4.83
N ALA A 12 -6.52 3.06 -4.39
CA ALA A 12 -7.70 3.44 -3.65
C ALA A 12 -7.36 4.10 -2.30
N VAL A 13 -6.31 3.63 -1.62
CA VAL A 13 -5.79 4.26 -0.40
C VAL A 13 -5.17 5.62 -0.71
N GLU A 14 -4.27 5.68 -1.69
CA GLU A 14 -3.47 6.88 -2.02
C GLU A 14 -4.30 8.02 -2.65
N MET A 15 -5.48 7.72 -3.20
CA MET A 15 -6.28 8.68 -3.97
C MET A 15 -6.76 9.93 -3.19
N SER A 16 -6.73 9.91 -1.86
CA SER A 16 -7.01 11.11 -1.06
C SER A 16 -6.43 11.01 0.34
N THR A 17 -6.12 12.17 0.94
CA THR A 17 -5.74 12.27 2.36
C THR A 17 -6.78 11.64 3.28
N ALA A 18 -8.06 11.73 2.95
CA ALA A 18 -9.13 11.11 3.74
C ALA A 18 -9.01 9.57 3.76
N ASN A 19 -8.69 8.96 2.62
CA ASN A 19 -8.52 7.51 2.52
C ASN A 19 -7.24 7.05 3.21
N VAL A 20 -6.14 7.78 3.04
CA VAL A 20 -4.89 7.52 3.77
C VAL A 20 -5.15 7.56 5.28
N ASN A 21 -5.80 8.62 5.78
CA ASN A 21 -6.11 8.75 7.20
C ASN A 21 -7.03 7.63 7.71
N ALA A 22 -8.04 7.24 6.91
CA ALA A 22 -8.94 6.14 7.26
C ALA A 22 -8.20 4.79 7.31
N TYR A 23 -7.36 4.51 6.32
CA TYR A 23 -6.50 3.33 6.28
C TYR A 23 -5.54 3.29 7.46
N VAL A 24 -4.97 4.44 7.81
CA VAL A 24 -4.02 4.54 8.92
C VAL A 24 -4.69 4.30 10.27
N ALA A 25 -5.88 4.87 10.47
CA ALA A 25 -6.62 4.80 11.73
C ALA A 25 -7.18 3.40 12.01
N ASP A 26 -7.58 2.67 10.97
CA ASP A 26 -8.10 1.30 11.06
C ASP A 26 -7.74 0.52 9.79
N THR A 27 -6.51 0.00 9.75
CA THR A 27 -5.97 -0.70 8.57
C THR A 27 -6.83 -1.90 8.20
N GLU A 28 -7.18 -2.74 9.17
CA GLU A 28 -7.97 -3.95 8.91
C GLU A 28 -9.40 -3.60 8.48
N GLY A 29 -10.06 -2.66 9.18
CA GLY A 29 -11.41 -2.22 8.82
C GLY A 29 -11.47 -1.57 7.44
N PHE A 30 -10.45 -0.80 7.05
CA PHE A 30 -10.38 -0.23 5.70
C PHE A 30 -10.22 -1.31 4.63
N VAL A 31 -9.30 -2.27 4.85
CA VAL A 31 -9.08 -3.40 3.91
C VAL A 31 -10.38 -4.18 3.73
N ASP A 32 -11.02 -4.60 4.82
CA ASP A 32 -12.25 -5.40 4.77
C ASP A 32 -13.42 -4.61 4.16
N GLY A 33 -13.54 -3.33 4.49
CA GLY A 33 -14.56 -2.45 3.92
C GLY A 33 -14.39 -2.26 2.42
N TRP A 34 -13.15 -2.15 1.93
CA TRP A 34 -12.89 -2.07 0.50
C TRP A 34 -13.24 -3.39 -0.20
N LEU A 35 -12.81 -4.54 0.34
CA LEU A 35 -13.07 -5.87 -0.21
C LEU A 35 -14.57 -6.21 -0.26
N ALA A 36 -15.35 -5.78 0.75
CA ALA A 36 -16.80 -5.97 0.79
C ALA A 36 -17.57 -5.05 -0.18
N GLY A 37 -16.92 -3.99 -0.66
CA GLY A 37 -17.49 -3.07 -1.64
C GLY A 37 -17.44 -3.60 -3.07
N GLY A 38 -17.88 -2.77 -4.02
CA GLY A 38 -17.75 -3.04 -5.46
C GLY A 38 -17.18 -1.83 -6.19
N ALA A 39 -16.92 -1.95 -7.49
CA ALA A 39 -16.48 -0.83 -8.31
C ALA A 39 -17.38 0.41 -8.11
N GLY A 40 -16.75 1.58 -7.94
CA GLY A 40 -17.47 2.85 -7.91
C GLY A 40 -18.10 3.17 -9.28
N PRO A 41 -18.98 4.18 -9.36
CA PRO A 41 -19.73 4.50 -10.59
C PRO A 41 -18.82 4.80 -11.79
N ASP A 42 -17.61 5.31 -11.55
CA ASP A 42 -16.64 5.68 -12.58
C ASP A 42 -15.51 4.65 -12.77
N ALA A 43 -15.67 3.43 -12.23
CA ALA A 43 -14.67 2.37 -12.32
C ALA A 43 -15.20 1.15 -13.09
N VAL A 44 -14.29 0.48 -13.79
CA VAL A 44 -14.58 -0.85 -14.37
C VAL A 44 -14.95 -1.82 -13.25
N ALA A 45 -16.02 -2.58 -13.46
CA ALA A 45 -16.49 -3.62 -12.55
C ALA A 45 -15.40 -4.66 -12.28
N ASP A 46 -15.27 -5.04 -11.02
CA ASP A 46 -14.37 -6.08 -10.53
C ASP A 46 -14.98 -6.77 -9.30
N ASP A 47 -14.32 -7.83 -8.84
CA ASP A 47 -14.71 -8.66 -7.72
C ASP A 47 -14.07 -8.25 -6.39
N ARG A 48 -13.17 -7.25 -6.41
CA ARG A 48 -12.35 -6.80 -5.26
C ARG A 48 -11.80 -7.95 -4.42
N VAL A 49 -11.15 -8.92 -5.08
CA VAL A 49 -10.54 -10.06 -4.37
C VAL A 49 -9.05 -9.83 -4.19
N LEU A 50 -8.60 -10.01 -2.94
CA LEU A 50 -7.20 -10.23 -2.58
C LEU A 50 -7.03 -11.67 -2.11
N THR A 51 -5.84 -12.24 -2.32
CA THR A 51 -5.49 -13.50 -1.65
C THR A 51 -5.35 -13.27 -0.13
N PRO A 52 -5.41 -14.33 0.70
CA PRO A 52 -5.16 -14.18 2.13
C PRO A 52 -3.79 -13.54 2.43
N GLU A 53 -2.76 -13.88 1.65
CA GLU A 53 -1.41 -13.34 1.79
C GLU A 53 -1.34 -11.85 1.43
N GLU A 54 -1.97 -11.44 0.31
CA GLU A 54 -2.07 -10.03 -0.07
C GLU A 54 -2.83 -9.21 0.97
N ARG A 55 -3.95 -9.75 1.50
CA ARG A 55 -4.72 -9.10 2.57
C ARG A 55 -3.84 -8.89 3.80
N THR A 56 -3.17 -9.95 4.27
CA THR A 56 -2.28 -9.87 5.44
C THR A 56 -1.19 -8.83 5.23
N ALA A 57 -0.54 -8.83 4.06
CA ALA A 57 0.53 -7.88 3.74
C ALA A 57 0.04 -6.42 3.78
N PHE A 58 -1.19 -6.13 3.36
CA PHE A 58 -1.78 -4.80 3.55
C PHE A 58 -2.04 -4.49 5.02
N VAL A 59 -2.70 -5.39 5.75
CA VAL A 59 -3.03 -5.17 7.17
C VAL A 59 -1.78 -4.91 8.01
N GLU A 60 -0.69 -5.65 7.74
CA GLU A 60 0.60 -5.51 8.42
C GLU A 60 1.48 -4.39 7.84
N ARG A 61 1.03 -3.72 6.76
CA ARG A 61 1.80 -2.74 5.97
C ARG A 61 3.17 -3.28 5.52
N ASP A 62 3.23 -4.58 5.22
CA ASP A 62 4.44 -5.27 4.77
C ASP A 62 4.70 -4.99 3.28
N TYR A 63 5.30 -3.83 3.01
CA TYR A 63 5.68 -3.42 1.66
C TYR A 63 6.72 -4.35 1.01
N GLY A 64 7.52 -5.09 1.78
CA GLY A 64 8.44 -6.10 1.23
C GLY A 64 7.67 -7.26 0.60
N THR A 65 6.72 -7.83 1.35
CA THR A 65 5.84 -8.88 0.83
C THR A 65 4.97 -8.36 -0.31
N LEU A 66 4.38 -7.18 -0.22
CA LEU A 66 3.59 -6.58 -1.31
C LEU A 66 4.41 -6.44 -2.61
N TYR A 67 5.67 -6.00 -2.50
CA TYR A 67 6.57 -5.95 -3.66
C TYR A 67 6.83 -7.34 -4.23
N GLY A 68 7.18 -8.31 -3.38
CA GLY A 68 7.42 -9.70 -3.78
C GLY A 68 6.22 -10.35 -4.48
N LEU A 69 5.00 -9.97 -4.09
CA LEU A 69 3.74 -10.40 -4.72
C LEU A 69 3.42 -9.66 -6.02
N GLY A 70 4.22 -8.65 -6.38
CA GLY A 70 4.14 -7.94 -7.65
C GLY A 70 3.41 -6.60 -7.59
N ALA A 71 3.42 -5.91 -6.44
CA ALA A 71 3.01 -4.51 -6.37
C ALA A 71 3.91 -3.68 -7.28
N HIS A 72 3.32 -2.69 -7.95
CA HIS A 72 4.06 -1.83 -8.86
C HIS A 72 5.02 -0.94 -8.05
N PRO A 73 6.34 -0.93 -8.33
CA PRO A 73 7.34 -0.25 -7.50
C PRO A 73 6.99 1.20 -7.17
N TYR A 74 6.65 1.98 -8.20
CA TYR A 74 6.24 3.39 -8.05
C TYR A 74 5.00 3.57 -7.16
N LEU A 75 3.92 2.82 -7.42
CA LEU A 75 2.70 2.93 -6.63
C LEU A 75 2.93 2.51 -5.17
N LEU A 76 3.74 1.47 -4.97
CA LEU A 76 4.07 0.97 -3.64
C LEU A 76 4.87 2.00 -2.85
N TRP A 77 5.84 2.67 -3.48
CA TRP A 77 6.62 3.72 -2.81
C TRP A 77 5.71 4.88 -2.37
N HIS A 78 4.90 5.42 -3.28
CA HIS A 78 4.00 6.53 -2.96
C HIS A 78 2.96 6.17 -1.90
N PHE A 79 2.41 4.96 -1.94
CA PHE A 79 1.55 4.46 -0.86
C PHE A 79 2.30 4.36 0.46
N THR A 80 3.51 3.79 0.46
CA THR A 80 4.33 3.65 1.68
C THR A 80 4.62 5.03 2.27
N GLU A 81 5.02 5.99 1.45
CA GLU A 81 5.24 7.36 1.86
C GLU A 81 4.00 7.96 2.54
N ALA A 82 2.85 7.90 1.86
CA ALA A 82 1.61 8.48 2.36
C ALA A 82 1.15 7.85 3.69
N VAL A 83 1.27 6.53 3.84
CA VAL A 83 0.83 5.83 5.06
C VAL A 83 1.82 5.94 6.21
N TYR A 84 3.02 6.50 6.04
CA TYR A 84 4.01 6.66 7.12
C TYR A 84 4.37 8.12 7.40
N GLU A 85 4.02 9.07 6.51
CA GLU A 85 4.30 10.51 6.67
C GLU A 85 3.85 11.06 8.03
N HIS A 86 2.67 10.64 8.48
CA HIS A 86 2.08 11.11 9.74
C HIS A 86 2.79 10.59 10.99
N GLU A 87 3.69 9.61 10.85
CA GLU A 87 4.48 9.05 11.95
C GLU A 87 5.81 9.82 12.14
N TYR A 88 6.12 10.78 11.27
CA TYR A 88 7.37 11.54 11.34
C TYR A 88 7.43 12.44 12.58
N THR A 89 8.63 12.57 13.14
CA THR A 89 8.96 13.43 14.26
C THR A 89 10.01 14.47 13.84
N GLU A 90 10.29 15.46 14.69
CA GLU A 90 11.26 16.53 14.40
C GLU A 90 12.69 16.02 14.11
N GLY A 91 13.03 14.78 14.48
CA GLY A 91 14.37 14.20 14.30
C GLY A 91 14.46 12.85 13.58
N SER A 92 13.33 12.23 13.22
CA SER A 92 13.28 10.93 12.55
C SER A 92 12.01 10.82 11.72
N GLY A 93 12.09 10.18 10.56
CA GLY A 93 10.94 10.00 9.68
C GLY A 93 11.37 9.59 8.28
N TRP A 94 11.48 10.57 7.39
CA TRP A 94 11.73 10.35 5.96
C TRP A 94 12.91 9.41 5.67
N ARG A 95 14.11 9.78 6.13
CA ARG A 95 15.33 9.04 5.75
C ARG A 95 15.34 7.63 6.32
N GLU A 96 14.83 7.47 7.54
CA GLU A 96 14.67 6.15 8.16
C GLU A 96 13.66 5.29 7.40
N LEU A 97 12.54 5.87 6.95
CA LEU A 97 11.58 5.17 6.10
C LEU A 97 12.23 4.72 4.79
N VAL A 98 12.98 5.59 4.11
CA VAL A 98 13.71 5.23 2.87
C VAL A 98 14.64 4.05 3.10
N GLU A 99 15.45 4.05 4.15
CA GLU A 99 16.38 2.94 4.43
C GLU A 99 15.64 1.64 4.78
N ARG A 100 14.58 1.71 5.59
CA ARG A 100 13.74 0.54 5.90
C ARG A 100 13.03 0.01 4.66
N TYR A 101 12.60 0.89 3.76
CA TYR A 101 11.99 0.51 2.49
C TYR A 101 13.01 -0.19 1.60
N ARG A 102 14.16 0.43 1.34
CA ARG A 102 15.26 -0.17 0.55
C ARG A 102 15.63 -1.56 1.07
N ALA A 103 15.82 -1.69 2.38
CA ALA A 103 16.20 -2.96 3.00
C ALA A 103 15.16 -4.08 2.77
N ALA A 104 13.86 -3.76 2.76
CA ALA A 104 12.82 -4.75 2.51
C ALA A 104 12.65 -5.09 1.03
N ILE A 105 12.96 -4.17 0.11
CA ILE A 105 12.76 -4.38 -1.34
C ILE A 105 13.92 -5.11 -1.99
N ILE A 106 15.18 -4.85 -1.58
CA ILE A 106 16.39 -5.47 -2.15
C ILE A 106 16.32 -6.99 -2.27
N PRO A 107 15.77 -7.75 -1.30
CA PRO A 107 15.61 -9.21 -1.43
C PRO A 107 14.69 -9.65 -2.58
N HIS A 108 13.81 -8.77 -3.07
CA HIS A 108 12.79 -9.07 -4.07
C HIS A 108 13.05 -8.41 -5.42
N GLY A 109 13.87 -7.35 -5.49
CA GLY A 109 14.21 -6.66 -6.74
C GLY A 109 14.92 -5.33 -6.55
N GLU A 110 14.77 -4.44 -7.53
CA GLU A 110 15.37 -3.11 -7.51
C GLU A 110 14.41 -2.10 -6.87
N VAL A 111 14.96 -1.19 -6.08
CA VAL A 111 14.20 -0.08 -5.50
C VAL A 111 13.90 0.93 -6.60
N ASP A 112 12.71 1.53 -6.58
CA ASP A 112 12.42 2.69 -7.43
C ASP A 112 13.43 3.82 -7.17
N ASP A 113 13.53 4.80 -8.09
CA ASP A 113 14.50 5.90 -8.00
C ASP A 113 14.13 6.87 -6.87
N ILE A 114 14.42 6.44 -5.64
CA ILE A 114 14.28 7.22 -4.42
C ILE A 114 15.59 8.01 -4.27
N PRO A 115 15.56 9.35 -4.18
CA PRO A 115 16.76 10.17 -4.05
C PRO A 115 17.49 10.03 -2.70
#